data_AF-A0A496PXA2-F1
#
_entry.id   AF-A0A496PXA2-F1
#
_cell.length_a   1.000
_cell.length_b   1.000
_cell.length_c   1.000
_cell.angle_alpha   90.00
_cell.angle_beta   90.00
_cell.angle_gamma   90.00
#
_symmetry.space_group_name_H-M   'P 1'
#
loop_
_entity.id
_entity.type
_entity.pdbx_description
1 polymer ?
#
loop_
_entity_poly.entity_id
_entity_poly.type
_entity_poly.pdbx_seq_one_letter_code
_entity_poly.pdbx_strand_id
1 'polypeptide(L)'
;MAFIGLATVAVGGSSLGLGPSSGEVDSQLDVPVIFNSTDGVVGVQFDLIYDPSEVSLFEEPFAGTSVGNHGVDSEEIESGRTRVVVTSNTNEQLASGFLSIIPLKLEKAVTEGIDSVTLDNVIFANESGDSVSVNLAAFYGAYFGSMAGGSDSGEFALFVRPDQSAVFLAYIPSSDTGLLNLNVSIDEDGMFSFTTDGGITVTGDIDGSALAGTISPDGLTFSGTQSILLGDNLDQAGIYEAAVVNSSSGLAYSIIGADGRTYLYVSDPTATDAGSGMVNLMGEGAITTSGGVTFSINADADTSLFTGNFTIGGQEGTFLGLMEGTER
;
A
#
# COMPACT_ATOMS: atom_id res chain seq x y z
N MET A 1 -2.82 -8.49 -30.65
CA MET A 1 -3.75 -7.88 -29.69
C MET A 1 -2.89 -7.26 -28.62
N ALA A 2 -3.02 -5.97 -28.39
CA ALA A 2 -2.27 -5.24 -27.36
C ALA A 2 -3.21 -4.96 -26.18
N PHE A 3 -2.67 -4.96 -24.96
CA PHE A 3 -3.40 -4.69 -23.71
C PHE A 3 -2.75 -3.49 -23.01
N ILE A 4 -3.57 -2.50 -22.62
CA ILE A 4 -3.15 -1.44 -21.70
C ILE A 4 -3.44 -1.92 -20.27
N GLY A 5 -2.40 -1.93 -19.44
CA GLY A 5 -2.44 -2.38 -18.05
C GLY A 5 -3.17 -1.39 -17.13
N LEU A 6 -3.48 -1.85 -15.92
CA LEU A 6 -4.01 -1.00 -14.86
C LEU A 6 -2.88 -0.14 -14.27
N ALA A 7 -3.10 1.17 -14.21
CA ALA A 7 -2.26 2.10 -13.45
C ALA A 7 -3.19 2.85 -12.49
N THR A 8 -2.88 2.90 -11.20
CA THR A 8 -3.67 3.66 -10.23
C THR A 8 -2.79 4.59 -9.40
N VAL A 9 -3.34 5.75 -9.04
CA VAL A 9 -2.76 6.75 -8.15
C VAL A 9 -3.81 7.10 -7.10
N ALA A 10 -3.45 6.97 -5.82
CA ALA A 10 -4.32 7.33 -4.71
C ALA A 10 -3.78 8.55 -3.95
N VAL A 11 -4.69 9.46 -3.57
CA VAL A 11 -4.42 10.63 -2.74
C VAL A 11 -5.62 10.80 -1.80
N GLY A 12 -5.42 10.58 -0.50
CA GLY A 12 -6.51 10.57 0.49
C GLY A 12 -7.27 9.25 0.46
N GLY A 13 -8.57 9.31 0.75
CA GLY A 13 -9.54 8.27 0.43
C GLY A 13 -10.07 8.35 -1.01
N SER A 14 -9.28 8.91 -1.93
CA SER A 14 -9.63 9.07 -3.34
C SER A 14 -8.55 8.45 -4.24
N SER A 15 -8.95 7.82 -5.34
CA SER A 15 -8.05 7.19 -6.30
C SER A 15 -8.48 7.46 -7.74
N LEU A 16 -7.49 7.47 -8.63
CA LEU A 16 -7.64 7.58 -10.06
C LEU A 16 -6.88 6.42 -10.71
N GLY A 17 -7.41 5.83 -11.78
CA GLY A 17 -6.68 4.82 -12.51
C GLY A 17 -7.12 4.63 -13.94
N LEU A 18 -6.32 3.92 -14.72
CA LEU A 18 -6.65 3.47 -16.06
C LEU A 18 -7.30 2.09 -15.98
N GLY A 19 -8.46 1.93 -16.60
CA GLY A 19 -9.10 0.63 -16.77
C GLY A 19 -8.55 -0.13 -17.97
N PRO A 20 -8.77 -1.45 -18.02
CA PRO A 20 -8.20 -2.30 -19.05
C PRO A 20 -8.87 -2.05 -20.41
N SER A 21 -8.05 -1.95 -21.45
CA SER A 21 -8.52 -1.89 -22.84
C SER A 21 -7.59 -2.69 -23.74
N SER A 22 -8.15 -3.35 -24.76
CA SER A 22 -7.38 -4.12 -25.75
C SER A 22 -7.82 -3.85 -27.19
N GLY A 23 -6.87 -3.84 -28.12
CA GLY A 23 -7.14 -3.56 -29.53
C GLY A 23 -6.11 -4.15 -30.51
N GLU A 24 -6.35 -3.90 -31.80
CA GLU A 24 -5.42 -4.18 -32.90
C GLU A 24 -4.59 -2.93 -33.23
N VAL A 25 -3.43 -3.12 -33.87
CA VAL A 25 -2.64 -2.00 -34.40
C VAL A 25 -3.49 -1.23 -35.41
N ASP A 26 -3.33 0.10 -35.42
CA ASP A 26 -4.10 1.05 -36.23
C ASP A 26 -5.60 1.14 -35.89
N SER A 27 -6.07 0.47 -34.83
CA SER A 27 -7.43 0.63 -34.31
C SER A 27 -7.51 1.66 -33.18
N GLN A 28 -8.68 2.28 -33.06
CA GLN A 28 -9.03 3.10 -31.89
C GLN A 28 -9.21 2.20 -30.68
N LEU A 29 -8.71 2.67 -29.54
CA LEU A 29 -8.72 2.02 -28.25
C LEU A 29 -9.20 3.00 -27.19
N ASP A 30 -10.41 2.79 -26.69
CA ASP A 30 -10.97 3.63 -25.62
C ASP A 30 -10.51 3.13 -24.26
N VAL A 31 -9.69 3.91 -23.55
CA VAL A 31 -9.20 3.60 -22.20
C VAL A 31 -10.02 4.37 -21.17
N PRO A 32 -10.82 3.70 -20.32
CA PRO A 32 -11.57 4.40 -19.29
C PRO A 32 -10.65 4.85 -18.15
N VAL A 33 -10.81 6.09 -17.69
CA VAL A 33 -10.23 6.58 -16.45
C VAL A 33 -11.24 6.33 -15.33
N ILE A 34 -10.89 5.47 -14.39
CA ILE A 34 -11.69 5.08 -13.24
C ILE A 34 -11.34 6.00 -12.09
N PHE A 35 -12.34 6.60 -11.48
CA PHE A 35 -12.22 7.47 -10.32
C PHE A 35 -13.03 6.90 -9.16
N ASN A 36 -12.44 6.90 -7.97
CA ASN A 36 -13.14 6.58 -6.73
C ASN A 36 -12.83 7.67 -5.70
N SER A 37 -13.81 8.09 -4.93
CA SER A 37 -13.57 9.08 -3.88
C SER A 37 -14.50 8.94 -2.69
N THR A 38 -13.93 9.19 -1.52
CA THR A 38 -14.65 9.38 -0.25
C THR A 38 -14.44 10.80 0.33
N ASP A 39 -13.64 11.66 -0.32
CA ASP A 39 -13.13 12.93 0.24
C ASP A 39 -13.79 14.22 -0.30
N GLY A 40 -14.98 14.14 -0.91
CA GLY A 40 -15.64 15.39 -1.33
C GLY A 40 -14.98 16.08 -2.53
N VAL A 41 -14.38 15.33 -3.45
CA VAL A 41 -13.66 15.89 -4.62
C VAL A 41 -14.64 16.54 -5.61
N VAL A 42 -14.34 17.76 -6.04
CA VAL A 42 -15.13 18.55 -7.03
C VAL A 42 -14.34 18.86 -8.31
N GLY A 43 -13.05 18.51 -8.35
CA GLY A 43 -12.19 18.74 -9.50
C GLY A 43 -10.99 17.80 -9.50
N VAL A 44 -10.51 17.47 -10.69
CA VAL A 44 -9.38 16.55 -10.89
C VAL A 44 -8.47 17.12 -11.98
N GLN A 45 -7.16 16.99 -11.80
CA GLN A 45 -6.15 17.15 -12.85
C GLN A 45 -5.29 15.90 -12.89
N PHE A 46 -4.86 15.48 -14.06
CA PHE A 46 -3.83 14.45 -14.23
C PHE A 46 -3.12 14.61 -15.56
N ASP A 47 -1.89 14.10 -15.65
CA ASP A 47 -1.12 14.01 -16.88
C ASP A 47 -1.14 12.54 -17.35
N LEU A 48 -1.52 12.32 -18.60
CA LEU A 48 -1.34 11.06 -19.33
C LEU A 48 0.06 11.06 -19.93
N ILE A 49 0.89 10.10 -19.52
CA ILE A 49 2.23 9.91 -20.05
C ILE A 49 2.22 8.70 -20.96
N TYR A 50 2.70 8.84 -22.19
CA TYR A 50 2.77 7.75 -23.15
C TYR A 50 3.94 7.87 -24.12
N ASP A 51 4.37 6.76 -24.71
CA ASP A 51 5.38 6.78 -25.77
C ASP A 51 4.71 7.02 -27.13
N PRO A 52 4.94 8.20 -27.77
CA PRO A 52 4.30 8.58 -29.02
C PRO A 52 4.73 7.72 -30.23
N SER A 53 5.77 6.88 -30.08
CA SER A 53 6.16 5.88 -31.07
C SER A 53 5.30 4.61 -31.00
N GLU A 54 4.56 4.39 -29.92
CA GLU A 54 3.73 3.20 -29.71
C GLU A 54 2.24 3.51 -29.74
N VAL A 55 1.85 4.64 -29.14
CA VAL A 55 0.47 5.08 -29.04
C VAL A 55 0.36 6.58 -29.28
N SER A 56 -0.76 6.99 -29.87
CA SER A 56 -1.11 8.40 -30.06
C SER A 56 -2.53 8.65 -29.57
N LEU A 57 -2.88 9.91 -29.28
CA LEU A 57 -4.27 10.28 -29.06
C LEU A 57 -5.01 10.23 -30.40
N PHE A 58 -6.10 9.46 -30.44
CA PHE A 58 -6.98 9.42 -31.60
C PHE A 58 -7.84 10.70 -31.65
N GLU A 59 -8.36 11.10 -30.49
CA GLU A 59 -9.13 12.31 -30.26
C GLU A 59 -8.81 12.89 -28.87
N GLU A 60 -9.34 14.06 -28.54
CA GLU A 60 -9.22 14.62 -27.20
C GLU A 60 -9.99 13.75 -26.18
N PRO A 61 -9.42 13.55 -24.97
CA PRO A 61 -10.12 12.97 -23.83
C PRO A 61 -11.51 13.58 -23.62
N PHE A 62 -12.52 12.74 -23.40
CA PHE A 62 -13.89 13.18 -23.22
C PHE A 62 -14.54 12.60 -21.97
N ALA A 63 -15.65 13.23 -21.56
CA ALA A 63 -16.34 12.92 -20.32
C ALA A 63 -16.79 11.46 -20.23
N GLY A 64 -16.46 10.82 -19.11
CA GLY A 64 -17.03 9.53 -18.73
C GLY A 64 -18.40 9.68 -18.06
N THR A 65 -18.97 8.56 -17.60
CA THR A 65 -20.33 8.51 -17.04
C THR A 65 -20.46 9.14 -15.66
N SER A 66 -19.36 9.32 -14.91
CA SER A 66 -19.39 9.86 -13.54
C SER A 66 -19.15 11.38 -13.44
N VAL A 67 -18.93 12.04 -14.58
CA VAL A 67 -18.62 13.48 -14.68
C VAL A 67 -19.81 14.38 -14.32
N GLY A 68 -21.04 13.92 -14.49
CA GLY A 68 -22.23 14.72 -14.16
C GLY A 68 -22.25 16.06 -14.92
N ASN A 69 -22.27 17.18 -14.20
CA ASN A 69 -22.25 18.53 -14.76
C ASN A 69 -20.84 19.15 -14.87
N HIS A 70 -19.79 18.37 -14.64
CA HIS A 70 -18.41 18.83 -14.78
C HIS A 70 -18.03 18.95 -16.26
N GLY A 71 -17.07 19.82 -16.56
CA GLY A 71 -16.39 19.87 -17.85
C GLY A 71 -15.13 19.03 -17.82
N VAL A 72 -14.85 18.31 -18.90
CA VAL A 72 -13.54 17.69 -19.17
C VAL A 72 -12.87 18.50 -20.27
N ASP A 73 -11.64 18.90 -20.02
CA ASP A 73 -10.78 19.61 -20.96
C ASP A 73 -9.39 18.98 -20.96
N SER A 74 -8.65 19.14 -22.05
CA SER A 74 -7.33 18.54 -22.20
C SER A 74 -6.41 19.36 -23.08
N GLU A 75 -5.12 19.31 -22.79
CA GLU A 75 -4.09 19.98 -23.58
C GLU A 75 -2.85 19.09 -23.70
N GLU A 76 -2.31 18.95 -24.92
CA GLU A 76 -1.00 18.34 -25.13
C GLU A 76 0.09 19.31 -24.64
N ILE A 77 0.77 18.95 -23.54
CA ILE A 77 1.81 19.77 -22.94
C ILE A 77 3.11 19.65 -23.75
N GLU A 78 3.44 18.40 -24.10
CA GLU A 78 4.54 18.02 -24.98
C GLU A 78 4.26 16.65 -25.58
N SER A 79 4.99 16.26 -26.62
CA SER A 79 4.77 14.96 -27.28
C SER A 79 4.90 13.80 -26.29
N GLY A 80 3.84 13.00 -26.16
CA GLY A 80 3.78 11.92 -25.17
C GLY A 80 3.27 12.34 -23.79
N ARG A 81 2.81 13.58 -23.62
CA ARG A 81 2.23 14.09 -22.37
C ARG A 81 1.02 14.97 -22.61
N THR A 82 -0.16 14.47 -22.22
CA THR A 82 -1.41 15.24 -22.28
C THR A 82 -1.97 15.47 -20.90
N ARG A 83 -2.23 16.71 -20.54
CA ARG A 83 -2.91 17.06 -19.29
C ARG A 83 -4.41 17.02 -19.51
N VAL A 84 -5.12 16.40 -18.58
CA VAL A 84 -6.58 16.40 -18.51
C VAL A 84 -7.01 17.10 -17.24
N VAL A 85 -8.03 17.95 -17.35
CA VAL A 85 -8.63 18.66 -16.21
C VAL A 85 -10.13 18.44 -16.23
N VAL A 86 -10.67 18.03 -15.09
CA VAL A 86 -12.10 17.90 -14.83
C VAL A 86 -12.50 18.99 -13.83
N THR A 87 -13.40 19.88 -14.23
CA THR A 87 -13.76 21.06 -13.43
C THR A 87 -15.27 21.19 -13.23
N SER A 88 -15.67 21.65 -12.04
CA SER A 88 -17.06 22.01 -11.75
C SER A 88 -17.25 23.51 -11.85
N ASN A 89 -18.38 23.94 -12.43
CA ASN A 89 -18.82 25.35 -12.36
C ASN A 89 -19.77 25.63 -11.18
N THR A 90 -20.14 24.58 -10.44
CA THR A 90 -21.17 24.60 -9.39
C THR A 90 -20.67 24.07 -8.06
N ASN A 91 -19.41 23.61 -8.00
CA ASN A 91 -18.84 22.84 -6.88
C ASN A 91 -19.64 21.58 -6.55
N GLU A 92 -20.32 20.99 -7.54
CA GLU A 92 -20.90 19.67 -7.38
C GLU A 92 -19.79 18.64 -7.13
N GLN A 93 -20.02 17.66 -6.26
CA GLN A 93 -19.06 16.59 -6.01
C GLN A 93 -19.03 15.60 -7.18
N LEU A 94 -17.85 15.14 -7.57
CA LEU A 94 -17.69 14.06 -8.53
C LEU A 94 -18.12 12.73 -7.93
N ALA A 95 -18.88 11.96 -8.70
CA ALA A 95 -19.23 10.59 -8.34
C ALA A 95 -18.10 9.62 -8.70
N SER A 96 -17.94 8.56 -7.91
CA SER A 96 -17.10 7.42 -8.30
C SER A 96 -17.63 6.76 -9.58
N GLY A 97 -16.74 6.30 -10.45
CA GLY A 97 -17.07 5.68 -11.74
C GLY A 97 -16.09 6.07 -12.85
N PHE A 98 -16.56 6.10 -14.10
CA PHE A 98 -15.73 6.51 -15.24
C PHE A 98 -15.67 8.03 -15.33
N LEU A 99 -14.52 8.60 -15.01
CA LEU A 99 -14.27 10.03 -15.01
C LEU A 99 -13.99 10.56 -16.42
N SER A 100 -13.19 9.85 -17.20
CA SER A 100 -12.85 10.26 -18.57
C SER A 100 -12.70 9.02 -19.43
N ILE A 101 -12.82 9.16 -20.74
CA ILE A 101 -12.44 8.14 -21.70
C ILE A 101 -11.32 8.73 -22.54
N ILE A 102 -10.21 7.99 -22.64
CA ILE A 102 -9.03 8.37 -23.41
C ILE A 102 -9.03 7.57 -24.71
N PRO A 103 -9.39 8.18 -25.86
CA PRO A 103 -9.36 7.51 -27.14
C PRO A 103 -7.93 7.49 -27.67
N LEU A 104 -7.29 6.33 -27.64
CA LEU A 104 -5.93 6.12 -28.13
C LEU A 104 -5.95 5.42 -29.49
N LYS A 105 -4.87 5.57 -30.26
CA LYS A 105 -4.56 4.76 -31.42
C LYS A 105 -3.26 4.02 -31.16
N LEU A 106 -3.25 2.71 -31.40
CA LEU A 106 -2.04 1.89 -31.32
C LEU A 106 -1.25 2.02 -32.63
N GLU A 107 -0.06 2.62 -32.60
CA GLU A 107 0.78 2.81 -33.80
C GLU A 107 1.65 1.58 -34.11
N LYS A 108 1.92 0.74 -33.11
CA LYS A 108 2.63 -0.53 -33.31
C LYS A 108 2.14 -1.60 -32.33
N ALA A 109 2.43 -2.86 -32.65
CA ALA A 109 2.13 -3.97 -31.76
C ALA A 109 3.04 -3.86 -30.52
N VAL A 110 2.44 -3.53 -29.38
CA VAL A 110 3.11 -3.58 -28.08
C VAL A 110 2.95 -4.99 -27.49
N THR A 111 3.92 -5.43 -26.69
CA THR A 111 3.81 -6.69 -25.95
C THR A 111 2.73 -6.55 -24.87
N GLU A 112 1.97 -7.62 -24.61
CA GLU A 112 0.94 -7.62 -23.58
C GLU A 112 1.54 -7.18 -22.22
N GLY A 113 0.92 -6.20 -21.57
CA GLY A 113 1.11 -5.93 -20.14
C GLY A 113 2.24 -5.00 -19.71
N ILE A 114 2.67 -3.98 -20.47
CA ILE A 114 3.66 -3.00 -19.98
C ILE A 114 3.33 -1.54 -20.39
N ASP A 115 3.16 -0.68 -19.37
CA ASP A 115 3.57 0.73 -19.14
C ASP A 115 3.51 1.81 -20.24
N SER A 116 2.98 1.55 -21.45
CA SER A 116 2.96 2.56 -22.51
C SER A 116 2.04 3.76 -22.22
N VAL A 117 1.18 3.66 -21.20
CA VAL A 117 0.33 4.76 -20.72
C VAL A 117 0.32 4.75 -19.19
N THR A 118 0.71 5.85 -18.56
CA THR A 118 0.66 6.03 -17.10
C THR A 118 0.02 7.37 -16.74
N LEU A 119 -0.37 7.49 -15.46
CA LEU A 119 -0.88 8.72 -14.88
C LEU A 119 0.21 9.37 -14.03
N ASP A 120 0.43 10.66 -14.21
CA ASP A 120 1.33 11.47 -13.40
C ASP A 120 0.63 12.78 -12.99
N ASN A 121 1.21 13.52 -12.04
CA ASN A 121 0.73 14.84 -11.64
C ASN A 121 -0.78 14.89 -11.32
N VAL A 122 -1.25 13.85 -10.62
CA VAL A 122 -2.65 13.72 -10.19
C VAL A 122 -2.94 14.68 -9.05
N ILE A 123 -3.94 15.54 -9.21
CA ILE A 123 -4.41 16.48 -8.21
C ILE A 123 -5.92 16.33 -8.09
N PHE A 124 -6.41 16.10 -6.88
CA PHE A 124 -7.82 16.21 -6.54
C PHE A 124 -8.05 17.55 -5.84
N ALA A 125 -9.17 18.21 -6.11
CA ALA A 125 -9.53 19.49 -5.49
C ALA A 125 -10.88 19.40 -4.76
N ASN A 126 -10.98 20.07 -3.61
CA ASN A 126 -12.22 20.18 -2.84
C ASN A 126 -13.04 21.43 -3.23
N GLU A 127 -14.22 21.62 -2.64
CA GLU A 127 -15.11 22.77 -2.92
C GLU A 127 -14.51 24.15 -2.64
N SER A 128 -13.43 24.22 -1.84
CA SER A 128 -12.70 25.45 -1.55
C SER A 128 -11.61 25.75 -2.59
N GLY A 129 -11.37 24.85 -3.54
CA GLY A 129 -10.31 24.93 -4.54
C GLY A 129 -8.93 24.51 -4.02
N ASP A 130 -8.86 23.97 -2.80
CA ASP A 130 -7.64 23.42 -2.24
C ASP A 130 -7.44 21.99 -2.73
N SER A 131 -6.17 21.58 -2.90
CA SER A 131 -5.85 20.19 -3.18
C SER A 131 -6.34 19.31 -2.03
N VAL A 132 -7.15 18.30 -2.33
CA VAL A 132 -7.42 17.19 -1.42
C VAL A 132 -6.09 16.53 -1.14
N SER A 133 -5.59 16.83 0.05
CA SER A 133 -4.35 16.29 0.56
C SER A 133 -4.69 15.02 1.32
N VAL A 134 -3.79 14.05 1.28
CA VAL A 134 -3.83 12.96 2.26
C VAL A 134 -3.55 13.60 3.61
N ASN A 135 -4.59 13.93 4.38
CA ASN A 135 -4.41 14.31 5.78
C ASN A 135 -4.22 13.03 6.58
N LEU A 136 -3.07 12.40 6.34
CA LEU A 136 -2.60 11.34 7.20
C LEU A 136 -2.31 11.95 8.56
N ALA A 137 -2.67 11.24 9.64
CA ALA A 137 -2.12 11.60 10.93
C ALA A 137 -0.61 11.76 10.81
N ALA A 138 -0.05 12.69 11.59
CA ALA A 138 1.38 12.74 11.80
C ALA A 138 1.87 11.30 12.07
N PHE A 139 2.93 10.91 11.37
CA PHE A 139 3.57 9.58 11.50
C PHE A 139 2.82 8.38 10.92
N TYR A 140 1.70 8.53 10.20
CA TYR A 140 1.01 7.40 9.54
C TYR A 140 1.95 6.53 8.70
N GLY A 141 1.71 5.22 8.68
CA GLY A 141 2.33 4.29 7.75
C GLY A 141 3.21 3.24 8.43
N ALA A 142 3.82 2.39 7.61
CA ALA A 142 4.68 1.32 8.07
C ALA A 142 6.12 1.81 8.30
N TYR A 143 6.76 1.35 9.37
CA TYR A 143 8.17 1.56 9.69
C TYR A 143 8.81 0.20 9.90
N PHE A 144 10.00 0.01 9.34
CA PHE A 144 10.76 -1.24 9.48
C PHE A 144 12.18 -0.93 9.94
N GLY A 145 12.73 -1.81 10.77
CA GLY A 145 14.08 -1.61 11.25
C GLY A 145 14.64 -2.79 12.03
N SER A 146 15.76 -2.52 12.69
CA SER A 146 16.51 -3.51 13.46
C SER A 146 16.72 -3.07 14.90
N MET A 147 16.93 -4.07 15.74
CA MET A 147 17.35 -3.94 17.13
C MET A 147 18.88 -4.08 17.22
N ALA A 148 19.47 -3.34 18.15
CA ALA A 148 20.89 -3.36 18.44
C ALA A 148 21.13 -3.22 19.95
N GLY A 149 22.17 -3.89 20.44
CA GLY A 149 22.56 -3.91 21.85
C GLY A 149 22.86 -5.33 22.31
N GLY A 150 23.82 -5.49 23.22
CA GLY A 150 24.24 -6.82 23.69
C GLY A 150 24.73 -7.72 22.54
N SER A 151 24.18 -8.94 22.48
CA SER A 151 24.45 -9.95 21.44
C SER A 151 23.38 -10.02 20.35
N ASP A 152 22.46 -9.04 20.31
CA ASP A 152 21.14 -9.24 19.73
C ASP A 152 20.98 -8.47 18.43
N SER A 153 20.38 -9.11 17.43
CA SER A 153 20.17 -8.56 16.08
C SER A 153 18.78 -8.95 15.55
N GLY A 154 17.73 -8.61 16.29
CA GLY A 154 16.36 -8.82 15.84
C GLY A 154 15.85 -7.70 14.94
N GLU A 155 14.66 -7.89 14.40
CA GLU A 155 13.98 -6.94 13.50
C GLU A 155 12.61 -6.58 14.07
N PHE A 156 12.07 -5.44 13.65
CA PHE A 156 10.74 -4.99 14.05
C PHE A 156 10.01 -4.30 12.89
N ALA A 157 8.69 -4.21 13.06
CA ALA A 157 7.82 -3.32 12.30
C ALA A 157 6.85 -2.56 13.21
N LEU A 158 6.57 -1.31 12.85
CA LEU A 158 5.49 -0.51 13.43
C LEU A 158 4.58 -0.05 12.29
N PHE A 159 3.26 -0.18 12.42
CA PHE A 159 2.30 0.46 11.50
C PHE A 159 1.45 1.46 12.27
N VAL A 160 1.55 2.73 11.93
CA VAL A 160 0.74 3.81 12.53
C VAL A 160 -0.50 4.04 11.68
N ARG A 161 -1.67 3.93 12.30
CA ARG A 161 -2.99 4.16 11.69
C ARG A 161 -3.30 5.66 11.60
N PRO A 162 -4.31 6.05 10.80
CA PRO A 162 -4.70 7.46 10.68
C PRO A 162 -5.26 8.08 11.96
N ASP A 163 -5.59 7.28 12.97
CA ASP A 163 -6.08 7.75 14.27
C ASP A 163 -4.98 7.82 15.35
N GLN A 164 -3.70 7.71 14.96
CA GLN A 164 -2.52 7.65 15.85
C GLN A 164 -2.47 6.44 16.78
N SER A 165 -3.36 5.45 16.60
CA SER A 165 -3.09 4.11 17.13
C SER A 165 -2.08 3.40 16.22
N ALA A 166 -1.40 2.37 16.73
CA ALA A 166 -0.41 1.64 15.98
C ALA A 166 -0.30 0.17 16.38
N VAL A 167 0.23 -0.64 15.47
CA VAL A 167 0.64 -2.02 15.71
C VAL A 167 2.15 -2.10 15.75
N PHE A 168 2.71 -2.64 16.83
CA PHE A 168 4.14 -2.92 16.96
C PHE A 168 4.37 -4.43 17.00
N LEU A 169 5.23 -4.92 16.10
CA LEU A 169 5.67 -6.31 16.00
C LEU A 169 7.20 -6.34 16.10
N ALA A 170 7.75 -7.14 17.02
CA ALA A 170 9.18 -7.41 17.06
C ALA A 170 9.48 -8.80 17.62
N TYR A 171 10.68 -9.30 17.35
CA TYR A 171 11.17 -10.55 17.90
C TYR A 171 12.65 -10.40 18.26
N ILE A 172 13.01 -10.83 19.47
CA ILE A 172 14.38 -10.81 20.00
C ILE A 172 14.93 -12.24 19.94
N PRO A 173 15.80 -12.58 18.96
CA PRO A 173 16.21 -13.97 18.73
C PRO A 173 17.07 -14.58 19.84
N SER A 174 17.83 -13.75 20.57
CA SER A 174 18.73 -14.20 21.64
C SER A 174 17.99 -14.76 22.85
N SER A 175 16.77 -14.28 23.09
CA SER A 175 15.94 -14.60 24.25
C SER A 175 14.64 -15.29 23.86
N ASP A 176 14.44 -15.61 22.57
CA ASP A 176 13.21 -16.20 22.03
C ASP A 176 11.95 -15.44 22.49
N THR A 177 12.02 -14.12 22.41
CA THR A 177 11.00 -13.22 22.97
C THR A 177 10.29 -12.43 21.88
N GLY A 178 8.98 -12.67 21.76
CA GLY A 178 8.08 -11.86 20.96
C GLY A 178 7.62 -10.60 21.68
N LEU A 179 7.59 -9.48 20.96
CA LEU A 179 6.98 -8.23 21.40
C LEU A 179 5.82 -7.90 20.45
N LEU A 180 4.61 -7.96 20.97
CA LEU A 180 3.38 -7.71 20.24
C LEU A 180 2.53 -6.70 21.00
N ASN A 181 2.15 -5.62 20.34
CA ASN A 181 1.08 -4.74 20.81
C ASN A 181 0.28 -4.22 19.61
N LEU A 182 -1.01 -4.52 19.58
CA LEU A 182 -1.90 -4.16 18.47
C LEU A 182 -2.52 -2.75 18.61
N ASN A 183 -2.33 -2.12 19.78
CA ASN A 183 -3.00 -0.88 20.17
C ASN A 183 -2.01 0.06 20.90
N VAL A 184 -0.88 0.35 20.27
CA VAL A 184 0.06 1.38 20.74
C VAL A 184 -0.56 2.75 20.45
N SER A 185 -0.47 3.70 21.39
CA SER A 185 -0.84 5.10 21.12
C SER A 185 0.44 5.87 20.78
N ILE A 186 0.42 6.59 19.67
CA ILE A 186 1.41 7.61 19.33
C ILE A 186 0.84 8.96 19.76
N ASP A 187 1.64 9.81 20.39
CA ASP A 187 1.22 11.18 20.72
C ASP A 187 1.54 12.18 19.61
N GLU A 188 1.14 13.44 19.82
CA GLU A 188 1.32 14.52 18.84
C GLU A 188 2.79 14.82 18.53
N ASP A 189 3.71 14.46 19.44
CA ASP A 189 5.16 14.65 19.28
C ASP A 189 5.85 13.41 18.67
N GLY A 190 5.12 12.33 18.40
CA GLY A 190 5.66 11.08 17.82
C GLY A 190 6.17 10.09 18.86
N MET A 191 5.98 10.37 20.14
CA MET A 191 6.42 9.51 21.22
C MET A 191 5.41 8.39 21.47
N PHE A 192 5.91 7.22 21.86
CA PHE A 192 5.07 6.11 22.30
C PHE A 192 5.75 5.28 23.39
N SER A 193 4.93 4.66 24.24
CA SER A 193 5.40 3.70 25.22
C SER A 193 4.33 2.67 25.53
N PHE A 194 4.75 1.42 25.68
CA PHE A 194 3.90 0.35 26.17
C PHE A 194 4.72 -0.69 26.93
N THR A 195 4.03 -1.50 27.74
CA THR A 195 4.61 -2.63 28.46
C THR A 195 3.89 -3.90 28.02
N THR A 196 4.64 -4.93 27.65
CA THR A 196 4.08 -6.25 27.32
C THR A 196 3.63 -6.98 28.59
N ASP A 197 2.83 -8.04 28.44
CA ASP A 197 2.43 -8.90 29.57
C ASP A 197 3.64 -9.54 30.28
N GLY A 198 4.77 -9.68 29.57
CA GLY A 198 6.05 -10.15 30.12
C GLY A 198 6.81 -9.10 30.94
N GLY A 199 6.29 -7.88 31.07
CA GLY A 199 6.93 -6.79 31.82
C GLY A 199 8.03 -6.05 31.05
N ILE A 200 8.17 -6.30 29.74
CA ILE A 200 9.12 -5.61 28.87
C ILE A 200 8.53 -4.27 28.47
N THR A 201 9.26 -3.19 28.70
CA THR A 201 8.83 -1.84 28.32
C THR A 201 9.52 -1.41 27.04
N VAL A 202 8.72 -1.04 26.04
CA VAL A 202 9.17 -0.46 24.79
C VAL A 202 8.85 1.03 24.83
N THR A 203 9.84 1.86 24.53
CA THR A 203 9.66 3.32 24.39
C THR A 203 10.30 3.75 23.10
N GLY A 204 9.60 4.51 22.29
CA GLY A 204 10.11 5.02 21.02
C GLY A 204 9.64 6.42 20.70
N ASP A 205 10.23 6.95 19.64
CA ASP A 205 10.10 8.29 19.11
C ASP A 205 10.12 8.23 17.59
N ILE A 206 9.27 9.03 16.94
CA ILE A 206 9.20 9.15 15.49
C ILE A 206 9.50 10.59 15.12
N ASP A 207 10.64 10.80 14.45
CA ASP A 207 11.07 12.10 13.93
C ASP A 207 11.07 12.06 12.40
N GLY A 208 9.99 12.57 11.81
CA GLY A 208 9.75 12.50 10.37
C GLY A 208 9.62 11.05 9.89
N SER A 209 10.56 10.61 9.04
CA SER A 209 10.61 9.25 8.52
C SER A 209 11.52 8.31 9.32
N ALA A 210 12.20 8.82 10.35
CA ALA A 210 13.04 8.02 11.23
C ALA A 210 12.26 7.60 12.48
N LEU A 211 12.50 6.38 12.94
CA LEU A 211 11.96 5.88 14.20
C LEU A 211 13.10 5.30 15.02
N ALA A 212 13.14 5.59 16.32
CA ALA A 212 14.13 5.06 17.23
C ALA A 212 13.56 4.83 18.63
N GLY A 213 14.21 4.00 19.42
CA GLY A 213 13.76 3.75 20.79
C GLY A 213 14.59 2.76 21.58
N THR A 214 14.04 2.35 22.71
CA THR A 214 14.67 1.43 23.68
C THR A 214 13.70 0.35 24.15
N ILE A 215 14.25 -0.80 24.51
CA ILE A 215 13.56 -1.95 25.10
C ILE A 215 14.22 -2.25 26.44
N SER A 216 13.44 -2.20 27.51
CA SER A 216 13.87 -2.37 28.90
C SER A 216 13.21 -3.62 29.50
N PRO A 217 13.90 -4.41 30.33
CA PRO A 217 15.17 -4.10 31.03
C PRO A 217 16.44 -4.43 30.26
N ASP A 218 16.36 -5.09 29.11
CA ASP A 218 17.54 -5.62 28.40
C ASP A 218 18.46 -4.53 27.84
N GLY A 219 18.00 -3.28 27.82
CA GLY A 219 18.77 -2.13 27.36
C GLY A 219 19.05 -2.16 25.86
N LEU A 220 18.23 -2.91 25.11
CA LEU A 220 18.30 -2.92 23.65
C LEU A 220 17.80 -1.57 23.12
N THR A 221 18.34 -1.19 21.98
CA THR A 221 17.87 -0.06 21.18
C THR A 221 17.25 -0.59 19.91
N PHE A 222 16.33 0.15 19.31
CA PHE A 222 15.86 -0.13 17.97
C PHE A 222 15.87 1.15 17.14
N SER A 223 16.05 0.98 15.83
CA SER A 223 15.99 2.07 14.87
C SER A 223 15.49 1.56 13.53
N GLY A 224 14.68 2.37 12.85
CA GLY A 224 14.09 2.02 11.56
C GLY A 224 13.70 3.25 10.75
N THR A 225 13.17 2.99 9.57
CA THR A 225 12.70 4.02 8.65
C THR A 225 11.31 3.68 8.13
N GLN A 226 10.55 4.74 7.87
CA GLN A 226 9.25 4.67 7.24
C GLN A 226 9.37 4.04 5.84
N SER A 227 8.38 3.21 5.50
CA SER A 227 8.03 2.83 4.13
C SER A 227 7.58 4.06 3.37
N ILE A 228 7.84 4.08 2.07
CA ILE A 228 7.27 5.13 1.23
C ILE A 228 5.74 5.07 1.36
N LEU A 229 5.09 6.22 1.42
CA LEU A 229 3.64 6.29 1.64
C LEU A 229 2.84 6.01 0.36
N LEU A 230 3.45 6.23 -0.80
CA LEU A 230 2.91 5.99 -2.12
C LEU A 230 3.97 5.19 -2.88
N GLY A 231 3.78 3.88 -2.95
CA GLY A 231 4.69 2.96 -3.61
C GLY A 231 3.94 1.92 -4.41
N ASP A 232 4.66 1.15 -5.22
CA ASP A 232 4.05 0.23 -6.18
C ASP A 232 3.23 -0.90 -5.52
N ASN A 233 3.40 -1.14 -4.21
CA ASN A 233 2.63 -2.11 -3.43
C ASN A 233 1.58 -1.44 -2.52
N LEU A 234 1.10 -0.23 -2.88
CA LEU A 234 0.16 0.52 -2.06
C LEU A 234 -1.12 -0.27 -1.76
N ASP A 235 -1.64 -1.02 -2.74
CA ASP A 235 -2.87 -1.79 -2.60
C ASP A 235 -2.71 -3.01 -1.67
N GLN A 236 -1.47 -3.46 -1.42
CA GLN A 236 -1.16 -4.50 -0.44
C GLN A 236 -0.68 -3.92 0.90
N ALA A 237 -0.44 -2.62 1.00
CA ALA A 237 0.10 -2.02 2.21
C ALA A 237 -0.94 -2.04 3.34
N GLY A 238 -0.55 -2.52 4.52
CA GLY A 238 -1.47 -2.61 5.66
C GLY A 238 -1.04 -3.60 6.72
N ILE A 239 -1.95 -3.81 7.67
CA ILE A 239 -1.84 -4.79 8.75
C ILE A 239 -2.69 -6.00 8.35
N TYR A 240 -2.14 -7.20 8.53
CA TYR A 240 -2.84 -8.45 8.29
C TYR A 240 -2.84 -9.33 9.53
N GLU A 241 -3.98 -9.94 9.80
CA GLU A 241 -4.14 -10.93 10.86
C GLU A 241 -4.64 -12.24 10.25
N ALA A 242 -3.91 -13.33 10.51
CA ALA A 242 -4.22 -14.67 10.03
C ALA A 242 -4.18 -15.69 11.16
N ALA A 243 -5.04 -16.70 11.02
CA ALA A 243 -4.98 -17.90 11.84
C ALA A 243 -4.27 -19.03 11.08
N VAL A 244 -3.45 -19.80 11.79
CA VAL A 244 -2.87 -21.03 11.26
C VAL A 244 -3.99 -22.07 11.13
N VAL A 245 -4.20 -22.56 9.91
CA VAL A 245 -5.26 -23.53 9.60
C VAL A 245 -5.00 -24.83 10.33
N ASN A 246 -6.05 -25.42 10.89
CA ASN A 246 -6.00 -26.62 11.73
C ASN A 246 -5.18 -26.47 13.03
N SER A 247 -4.83 -25.24 13.43
CA SER A 247 -4.32 -24.94 14.76
C SER A 247 -5.42 -24.32 15.62
N SER A 248 -5.43 -24.64 16.91
CA SER A 248 -6.36 -24.03 17.86
C SER A 248 -5.94 -22.64 18.36
N SER A 249 -4.69 -22.24 18.09
CA SER A 249 -4.07 -21.08 18.74
C SER A 249 -2.90 -20.45 17.97
N GLY A 250 -2.57 -20.97 16.78
CA GLY A 250 -1.52 -20.40 15.94
C GLY A 250 -2.01 -19.14 15.24
N LEU A 251 -1.25 -18.06 15.38
CA LEU A 251 -1.54 -16.75 14.79
C LEU A 251 -0.35 -16.27 13.96
N ALA A 252 -0.65 -15.53 12.91
CA ALA A 252 0.30 -14.81 12.09
C ALA A 252 -0.17 -13.36 11.93
N TYR A 253 0.72 -12.43 12.21
CA TYR A 253 0.54 -11.01 11.97
C TYR A 253 1.55 -10.56 10.93
N SER A 254 1.12 -9.74 9.98
CA SER A 254 2.02 -9.17 8.97
C SER A 254 1.80 -7.67 8.84
N ILE A 255 2.89 -6.92 8.66
CA ILE A 255 2.85 -5.53 8.22
C ILE A 255 3.52 -5.48 6.86
N ILE A 256 2.79 -4.98 5.85
CA ILE A 256 3.30 -4.72 4.50
C ILE A 256 3.32 -3.20 4.28
N GLY A 257 4.47 -2.68 3.84
CA GLY A 257 4.62 -1.28 3.42
C GLY A 257 4.37 -1.10 1.92
N ALA A 258 4.10 0.13 1.47
CA ALA A 258 3.84 0.39 0.05
C ALA A 258 5.10 0.23 -0.84
N ASP A 259 6.30 0.21 -0.24
CA ASP A 259 7.53 -0.24 -0.93
C ASP A 259 7.70 -1.76 -1.01
N GLY A 260 6.73 -2.54 -0.51
CA GLY A 260 6.77 -4.00 -0.50
C GLY A 260 7.56 -4.61 0.66
N ARG A 261 8.24 -3.80 1.50
CA ARG A 261 8.86 -4.32 2.73
C ARG A 261 7.80 -4.96 3.59
N THR A 262 8.11 -6.16 4.08
CA THR A 262 7.16 -6.96 4.84
C THR A 262 7.83 -7.51 6.09
N TYR A 263 7.10 -7.50 7.20
CA TYR A 263 7.47 -8.15 8.44
C TYR A 263 6.39 -9.16 8.84
N LEU A 264 6.79 -10.41 9.04
CA LEU A 264 5.90 -11.49 9.48
C LEU A 264 6.26 -11.87 10.91
N TYR A 265 5.26 -11.84 11.79
CA TYR A 265 5.31 -12.34 13.16
C TYR A 265 4.39 -13.55 13.28
N VAL A 266 4.91 -14.68 13.72
CA VAL A 266 4.13 -15.90 13.96
C VAL A 266 4.24 -16.31 15.42
N SER A 267 3.13 -16.73 16.01
CA SER A 267 3.13 -17.20 17.39
C SER A 267 2.12 -18.31 17.62
N ASP A 268 2.45 -19.17 18.58
CA ASP A 268 1.51 -20.06 19.24
C ASP A 268 1.78 -20.02 20.77
N PRO A 269 1.01 -20.75 21.60
CA PRO A 269 1.22 -20.74 23.05
C PRO A 269 2.57 -21.28 23.52
N THR A 270 3.40 -21.83 22.63
CA THR A 270 4.66 -22.51 22.93
C THR A 270 5.89 -21.88 22.28
N ALA A 271 5.72 -21.15 21.18
CA ALA A 271 6.81 -20.54 20.44
C ALA A 271 6.37 -19.24 19.75
N THR A 272 7.34 -18.36 19.53
CA THR A 272 7.20 -17.18 18.66
C THR A 272 8.38 -17.16 17.70
N ASP A 273 8.14 -16.69 16.48
CA ASP A 273 9.20 -16.45 15.52
C ASP A 273 8.81 -15.29 14.61
N ALA A 274 9.78 -14.66 13.99
CA ALA A 274 9.52 -13.58 13.05
C ALA A 274 10.65 -13.40 12.04
N GLY A 275 10.35 -12.72 10.94
CA GLY A 275 11.34 -12.32 9.96
C GLY A 275 10.83 -11.24 9.03
N SER A 276 11.76 -10.60 8.34
CA SER A 276 11.46 -9.62 7.30
C SER A 276 11.67 -10.19 5.90
N GLY A 277 11.01 -9.59 4.92
CA GLY A 277 11.19 -9.89 3.51
C GLY A 277 10.54 -8.82 2.63
N MET A 278 10.27 -9.22 1.38
CA MET A 278 9.60 -8.38 0.39
C MET A 278 8.42 -9.14 -0.20
N VAL A 279 7.37 -8.42 -0.55
CA VAL A 279 6.34 -8.87 -1.50
C VAL A 279 6.56 -8.21 -2.85
N ASN A 280 6.17 -8.90 -3.92
CA ASN A 280 6.09 -8.34 -5.27
C ASN A 280 4.75 -7.62 -5.48
N LEU A 281 4.57 -7.01 -6.65
CA LEU A 281 3.35 -6.27 -7.03
C LEU A 281 2.07 -7.13 -7.08
N MET A 282 2.22 -8.45 -7.06
CA MET A 282 1.10 -9.40 -6.97
C MET A 282 0.79 -9.78 -5.52
N GLY A 283 1.50 -9.21 -4.54
CA GLY A 283 1.37 -9.52 -3.12
C GLY A 283 2.13 -10.78 -2.68
N GLU A 284 2.90 -11.41 -3.57
CA GLU A 284 3.58 -12.68 -3.29
C GLU A 284 4.97 -12.44 -2.70
N GLY A 285 5.33 -13.21 -1.67
CA GLY A 285 6.62 -13.10 -1.02
C GLY A 285 7.11 -14.40 -0.36
N ALA A 286 8.37 -14.42 0.01
CA ALA A 286 8.96 -15.47 0.84
C ALA A 286 9.74 -14.85 1.99
N ILE A 287 9.36 -15.18 3.22
CA ILE A 287 9.96 -14.65 4.44
C ILE A 287 10.61 -15.81 5.18
N THR A 288 11.89 -15.68 5.50
CA THR A 288 12.58 -16.64 6.37
C THR A 288 12.70 -16.04 7.75
N THR A 289 12.14 -16.72 8.73
CA THR A 289 12.15 -16.27 10.11
C THR A 289 13.51 -16.51 10.77
N SER A 290 13.72 -15.89 11.92
CA SER A 290 14.94 -16.02 12.71
C SER A 290 15.18 -17.47 13.18
N GLY A 291 14.12 -18.24 13.42
CA GLY A 291 14.18 -19.69 13.67
C GLY A 291 14.48 -20.55 12.44
N GLY A 292 14.58 -19.93 11.25
CA GLY A 292 14.95 -20.59 10.00
C GLY A 292 13.80 -21.23 9.23
N VAL A 293 12.54 -20.88 9.54
CA VAL A 293 11.36 -21.36 8.83
C VAL A 293 11.05 -20.41 7.68
N THR A 294 10.89 -20.93 6.47
CA THR A 294 10.45 -20.12 5.33
C THR A 294 8.93 -20.21 5.17
N PHE A 295 8.29 -19.04 5.14
CA PHE A 295 6.89 -18.84 4.84
C PHE A 295 6.76 -18.24 3.44
N SER A 296 6.01 -18.91 2.56
CA SER A 296 5.50 -18.30 1.33
C SER A 296 4.23 -17.56 1.67
N ILE A 297 4.10 -16.31 1.28
CA ILE A 297 2.95 -15.45 1.60
C ILE A 297 2.32 -14.90 0.32
N ASN A 298 1.02 -14.60 0.37
CA ASN A 298 0.30 -13.86 -0.65
C ASN A 298 -0.71 -12.90 0.02
N ALA A 299 -0.58 -11.61 -0.30
CA ALA A 299 -1.48 -10.54 0.10
C ALA A 299 -2.27 -10.04 -1.12
N ASP A 300 -3.47 -10.57 -1.28
CA ASP A 300 -4.32 -10.29 -2.44
C ASP A 300 -5.05 -8.96 -2.25
N ALA A 301 -4.70 -7.96 -3.07
CA ALA A 301 -5.25 -6.61 -2.99
C ALA A 301 -6.75 -6.55 -3.30
N ASP A 302 -7.24 -7.40 -4.21
CA ASP A 302 -8.65 -7.37 -4.64
C ASP A 302 -9.59 -7.93 -3.57
N THR A 303 -9.11 -8.92 -2.81
CA THR A 303 -9.91 -9.65 -1.82
C THR A 303 -9.53 -9.31 -0.37
N SER A 304 -8.47 -8.53 -0.18
CA SER A 304 -7.81 -8.31 1.11
C SER A 304 -7.37 -9.60 1.81
N LEU A 305 -7.27 -10.71 1.07
CA LEU A 305 -6.99 -12.02 1.63
C LEU A 305 -5.49 -12.16 1.88
N PHE A 306 -5.14 -12.59 3.09
CA PHE A 306 -3.77 -12.95 3.44
C PHE A 306 -3.64 -14.45 3.60
N THR A 307 -2.80 -15.06 2.77
CA THR A 307 -2.56 -16.50 2.80
C THR A 307 -1.08 -16.79 2.90
N GLY A 308 -0.75 -17.97 3.41
CA GLY A 308 0.61 -18.45 3.31
C GLY A 308 0.78 -19.90 3.69
N ASN A 309 1.94 -20.42 3.31
CA ASN A 309 2.32 -21.82 3.42
C ASN A 309 3.69 -21.89 4.10
N PHE A 310 3.91 -22.90 4.92
CA PHE A 310 5.21 -23.12 5.56
C PHE A 310 5.48 -24.60 5.79
N THR A 311 6.74 -24.93 6.10
CA THR A 311 7.14 -26.30 6.46
C THR A 311 7.99 -26.29 7.71
N ILE A 312 7.56 -27.00 8.76
CA ILE A 312 8.30 -27.20 10.01
C ILE A 312 8.46 -28.69 10.25
N GLY A 313 9.70 -29.17 10.43
CA GLY A 313 9.96 -30.59 10.70
C GLY A 313 9.43 -31.54 9.61
N GLY A 314 9.30 -31.06 8.36
CA GLY A 314 8.74 -31.81 7.24
C GLY A 314 7.21 -31.91 7.22
N GLN A 315 6.51 -31.19 8.09
CA GLN A 315 5.05 -31.02 8.04
C GLN A 315 4.71 -29.69 7.37
N GLU A 316 3.79 -29.73 6.41
CA GLU A 316 3.25 -28.53 5.77
C GLU A 316 2.14 -27.92 6.64
N GLY A 317 2.14 -26.60 6.74
CA GLY A 317 1.09 -25.81 7.37
C GLY A 317 0.67 -24.66 6.48
N THR A 318 -0.53 -24.14 6.71
CA THR A 318 -1.03 -22.94 6.05
C THR A 318 -1.63 -21.97 7.06
N PHE A 319 -1.68 -20.69 6.70
CA PHE A 319 -2.43 -19.69 7.43
C PHE A 319 -3.36 -18.92 6.49
N LEU A 320 -4.46 -18.43 7.04
CA LEU A 320 -5.50 -17.69 6.34
C LEU A 320 -5.96 -16.53 7.21
N GLY A 321 -6.01 -15.34 6.61
CA GLY A 321 -6.32 -14.10 7.29
C GLY A 321 -6.85 -13.04 6.35
N LEU A 322 -7.05 -11.86 6.91
CA LEU A 322 -7.53 -10.69 6.20
C LEU A 322 -6.69 -9.46 6.57
N MET A 323 -6.72 -8.47 5.69
CA MET A 323 -6.29 -7.13 6.03
C MET A 323 -7.21 -6.56 7.12
N GLU A 324 -6.63 -5.84 8.07
CA GLU A 324 -7.37 -5.08 9.06
C GLU A 324 -8.27 -4.04 8.37
N GLY A 325 -9.51 -3.89 8.85
CA GLY A 325 -10.49 -2.95 8.29
C GLY A 325 -11.38 -3.53 7.19
N THR A 326 -11.11 -4.75 6.71
CA THR A 326 -12.01 -5.45 5.78
C THR A 326 -13.11 -6.21 6.56
N GLU A 327 -14.38 -5.95 6.26
CA GLU A 327 -15.51 -6.66 6.88
C GLU A 327 -15.50 -8.15 6.50
N ARG A 328 -15.85 -9.03 7.45
CA ARG A 328 -15.89 -10.50 7.31
C ARG A 328 -17.19 -11.02 6.67
#